data_AF-X0ZPF0-F1
#
_entry.id   AF-X0ZPF0-F1
#
_cell.length_a   1.000
_cell.length_b   1.000
_cell.length_c   1.000
_cell.angle_alpha   90.00
_cell.angle_beta   90.00
_cell.angle_gamma   90.00
#
_symmetry.space_group_name_H-M   'P 1'
#
loop_
_entity.id
_entity.type
_entity.pdbx_description
1 polymer ?
#
loop_
_entity_poly.entity_id
_entity_poly.type
_entity_poly.pdbx_seq_one_letter_code
_entity_poly.pdbx_strand_id
1 'polypeptide(L)' 'MKAAVFYAPGQVRLEEINIPDIGPDEVLVKVKAALTCGTDRKTYLRGHHLFNPPFVFGHEFAGDI' A
#
# COMPACT_ATOMS: atom_id res chain seq x y z
N MET A 1 -9.00 -1.67 9.00
CA MET A 1 -7.54 -1.63 9.20
C MET A 1 -7.03 -0.35 8.60
N LYS A 2 -6.08 0.30 9.26
CA LYS A 2 -5.48 1.54 8.76
C LYS A 2 -4.52 1.23 7.60
N ALA A 3 -4.64 1.99 6.53
CA ALA A 3 -3.72 1.91 5.38
C ALA A 3 -3.42 3.30 4.82
N ALA A 4 -2.20 3.48 4.32
CA ALA A 4 -1.88 4.64 3.48
C ALA A 4 -2.42 4.39 2.07
N VAL A 5 -3.28 5.26 1.57
CA VAL A 5 -3.93 5.14 0.26
C VAL A 5 -3.49 6.31 -0.62
N PHE A 6 -2.95 5.99 -1.79
CA PHE A 6 -2.58 6.95 -2.82
C PHE A 6 -3.81 7.27 -3.69
N TYR A 7 -4.19 8.55 -3.77
CA TYR A 7 -5.32 9.04 -4.58
C TYR A 7 -4.87 9.74 -5.86
N ALA A 8 -3.75 10.45 -5.81
CA ALA A 8 -3.18 11.22 -6.91
C ALA A 8 -1.77 11.70 -6.51
N PRO A 9 -0.94 12.21 -7.45
CA PRO A 9 0.32 12.85 -7.08
C PRO A 9 0.14 13.90 -5.97
N GLY A 10 0.97 13.81 -4.94
CA GLY A 10 0.89 14.66 -3.74
C GLY A 10 -0.17 14.23 -2.72
N GLN A 11 -1.02 13.25 -3.01
CA GLN A 11 -2.16 12.87 -2.18
C GLN A 11 -2.08 11.41 -1.71
N VAL A 12 -1.43 11.22 -0.57
CA VAL A 12 -1.51 9.98 0.24
C VAL A 12 -2.27 10.29 1.52
N ARG A 13 -3.27 9.49 1.85
CA ARG A 13 -4.13 9.67 3.02
C ARG A 13 -4.14 8.41 3.86
N LEU A 14 -4.32 8.56 5.16
CA LEU A 14 -4.53 7.43 6.06
C LEU A 14 -6.03 7.13 6.11
N GLU A 15 -6.42 5.95 5.67
CA GLU A 15 -7.81 5.52 5.57
C GLU A 15 -8.05 4.29 6.45
N GLU A 16 -9.29 4.10 6.91
CA GLU A 16 -9.75 2.80 7.42
C GLU A 16 -10.35 2.00 6.26
N ILE A 17 -9.77 0.85 5.96
CA ILE A 17 -10.23 -0.07 4.91
C ILE A 17 -10.57 -1.44 5.48
N ASN A 18 -11.35 -2.24 4.76
CA ASN A 18 -11.62 -3.61 5.16
C ASN A 18 -10.34 -4.45 5.10
N ILE A 19 -10.25 -5.45 5.98
CA ILE A 19 -9.23 -6.50 5.86
C ILE A 19 -9.61 -7.34 4.63
N PRO A 20 -8.70 -7.59 3.68
CA PRO A 20 -9.02 -8.35 2.48
C PRO A 20 -9.28 -9.83 2.82
N ASP A 21 -10.23 -10.43 2.11
CA ASP A 21 -10.42 -11.88 2.09
C ASP A 21 -9.27 -12.53 1.29
N ILE A 22 -8.90 -13.76 1.64
CA ILE A 22 -7.84 -14.54 0.96
C ILE A 22 -8.37 -15.83 0.36
N GLY A 23 -7.80 -16.22 -0.78
CA GLY A 23 -8.04 -17.51 -1.42
C GLY A 23 -7.24 -18.67 -0.81
N PRO A 24 -7.45 -19.91 -1.30
CA PRO A 24 -6.77 -21.11 -0.79
C PRO A 24 -5.23 -21.10 -0.87
N ASP A 25 -4.67 -20.39 -1.84
CA ASP A 25 -3.22 -20.33 -2.10
C ASP A 25 -2.60 -18.96 -1.75
N GLU A 26 -3.31 -18.15 -0.97
CA GLU A 26 -2.88 -16.81 -0.56
C GLU A 26 -2.57 -16.77 0.94
N VAL A 27 -1.73 -15.81 1.34
CA VAL A 27 -1.47 -15.53 2.75
C VAL A 27 -1.80 -14.09 3.07
N LEU A 28 -2.44 -13.87 4.22
CA LEU A 28 -2.67 -12.54 4.77
C LEU A 28 -1.55 -12.23 5.77
N VAL A 29 -0.80 -11.15 5.54
CA VAL A 29 0.30 -10.73 6.41
C VAL A 29 -0.09 -9.50 7.21
N LYS A 30 0.01 -9.59 8.54
CA LYS A 30 -0.08 -8.43 9.44
C LYS A 30 1.26 -7.70 9.48
N VAL A 31 1.34 -6.59 8.74
CA VAL A 31 2.53 -5.72 8.68
C VAL A 31 2.92 -5.22 10.08
N LYS A 32 4.20 -5.42 10.44
CA LYS A 32 4.83 -4.92 11.67
C LYS A 32 5.82 -3.80 11.43
N ALA A 33 6.54 -3.89 10.32
CA ALA A 33 7.47 -2.88 9.86
C ALA A 33 7.30 -2.68 8.36
N ALA A 34 7.41 -1.43 7.92
CA ALA A 34 7.44 -1.04 6.52
C ALA A 34 8.51 0.02 6.32
N LEU A 35 9.11 0.04 5.14
CA LEU A 35 10.12 1.02 4.75
C LEU A 35 9.63 1.80 3.52
N THR A 36 10.32 2.89 3.22
CA THR A 36 10.06 3.69 2.02
C THR A 36 11.14 3.46 0.97
N CYS A 37 10.71 3.25 -0.26
CA CYS A 37 11.58 3.10 -1.42
C CYS A 37 11.69 4.40 -2.23
N GLY A 38 12.72 4.51 -3.08
CA GLY A 38 12.75 5.53 -4.14
C GLY A 38 11.54 5.46 -5.07
N THR A 39 10.98 4.27 -5.29
CA THR A 39 9.75 4.05 -6.06
C THR A 39 8.53 4.67 -5.38
N ASP A 40 8.46 4.66 -4.05
CA ASP A 40 7.39 5.34 -3.32
C ASP A 40 7.48 6.85 -3.54
N ARG A 41 8.67 7.44 -3.39
CA ARG A 41 8.87 8.88 -3.68
C ARG A 41 8.49 9.23 -5.11
N LYS A 42 8.93 8.45 -6.10
CA LYS A 42 8.57 8.66 -7.51
C LYS A 42 7.06 8.59 -7.70
N THR A 43 6.40 7.62 -7.08
CA THR A 43 4.95 7.42 -7.17
C THR A 43 4.19 8.57 -6.50
N TYR A 44 4.61 8.98 -5.32
CA TYR A 44 4.03 10.14 -4.63
C TYR A 44 4.10 11.40 -5.49
N LEU A 45 5.22 11.64 -6.17
CA LEU A 45 5.41 12.85 -6.98
C LEU A 45 4.78 12.79 -8.38
N ARG A 46 4.68 11.61 -9.00
CA ARG A 46 4.37 11.47 -10.44
C ARG A 46 3.34 10.39 -10.77
N GLY A 47 2.88 9.62 -9.78
CA GLY A 47 2.05 8.43 -9.97
C GLY A 47 2.83 7.18 -10.40
N HIS A 48 2.11 6.06 -10.48
CA HIS A 48 2.65 4.79 -10.91
C HIS A 48 1.92 4.29 -12.17
N HIS A 49 2.65 4.11 -13.27
CA HIS A 49 2.09 3.73 -14.56
C HIS A 49 1.34 2.38 -14.58
N LEU A 50 1.63 1.48 -13.62
CA LEU A 50 0.96 0.18 -13.51
C LEU A 50 -0.31 0.19 -12.65
N PHE A 51 -0.59 1.28 -11.93
CA PHE A 51 -1.69 1.31 -10.96
C PHE A 51 -2.56 2.55 -11.16
N ASN A 52 -3.86 2.34 -11.31
CA ASN A 52 -4.84 3.41 -11.33
C ASN A 52 -5.22 3.78 -9.89
N PRO A 53 -5.11 5.05 -9.48
CA PRO A 53 -5.59 5.47 -8.17
C PRO A 53 -7.11 5.29 -8.03
N PRO A 54 -7.62 5.00 -6.83
CA PRO A 54 -6.88 4.86 -5.58
C PRO A 54 -6.30 3.45 -5.36
N PHE A 55 -5.13 3.37 -4.70
CA PHE A 55 -4.54 2.08 -4.28
C PHE A 55 -3.76 2.19 -2.97
N VAL A 56 -3.59 1.07 -2.26
CA VAL A 56 -2.78 0.98 -1.03
C VAL A 56 -1.31 1.20 -1.37
N PHE A 57 -0.66 2.09 -0.62
CA PHE A 57 0.67 2.61 -0.90
C PHE A 57 1.77 1.85 -0.15
N GLY A 58 2.96 1.75 -0.77
CA GLY A 58 4.12 1.03 -0.23
C GLY A 58 4.23 -0.41 -0.72
N HIS A 59 5.45 -0.95 -0.72
CA HIS A 59 5.75 -2.29 -1.23
C HIS A 59 6.93 -2.98 -0.53
N GLU A 60 7.44 -2.40 0.57
CA GLU A 60 8.51 -2.98 1.37
C GLU A 60 8.00 -3.19 2.80
N PHE A 61 7.85 -4.44 3.23
CA PHE A 61 7.33 -4.76 4.56
C PHE A 61 7.87 -6.08 5.13
N ALA A 62 7.76 -6.21 6.46
CA ALA A 62 7.91 -7.45 7.20
C ALA A 62 6.79 -7.56 8.24
N GLY A 63 6.32 -8.78 8.52
CA GLY A 63 5.21 -9.02 9.41
C GLY A 63 4.98 -10.49 9.74
N ASP A 64 3.87 -10.75 10.42
CA ASP A 64 3.44 -12.09 10.82
C ASP A 64 2.28 -12.55 9.92
N ILE A 65 2.16 -13.87 9.71
CA ILE A 65 0.99 -14.52 9.10
C ILE A 65 -0.03 -14.82 10.21
#